data_AF-A0A9D2DVP2-F1
#
_entry.id   AF-A0A9D2DVP2-F1
#
_cell.length_a   1.000
_cell.length_b   1.000
_cell.length_c   1.000
_cell.angle_alpha   90.00
_cell.angle_beta   90.00
_cell.angle_gamma   90.00
#
_symmetry.space_group_name_H-M   'P 1'
#
loop_
_entity.id
_entity.type
_entity.pdbx_description
1 polymer ?
#
loop_
_entity_poly.entity_id
_entity_poly.type
_entity_poly.pdbx_seq_one_letter_code
_entity_poly.pdbx_strand_id
1 'polypeptide(L)'
;MERTLKMLAKEAKSRMKKGFWEHCEEELDARRKSAREQGISESKMERYFVGKVAGHIRGETPDDFYLKVKKMLLEEGEVSDAIGRLTDQEYYATLTYEEKQRYTLELSERYLEALKRFKKEYEFEQGKRS
;
A
#
# COMPACT_ATOMS: atom_id res chain seq x y z
N MET A 1 6.55 21.47 40.72
CA MET A 1 6.74 22.00 39.36
C MET A 1 5.65 21.45 38.48
N GLU A 2 4.66 22.28 38.13
CA GLU A 2 3.61 21.92 37.18
C GLU A 2 4.23 21.70 35.80
N ARG A 3 3.92 20.56 35.17
CA ARG A 3 4.42 20.26 33.83
C ARG A 3 3.74 21.22 32.85
N THR A 4 4.53 22.07 32.21
CA THR A 4 4.01 23.04 31.24
C THR A 4 3.46 22.33 30.01
N LEU A 5 2.45 22.92 29.36
CA LEU A 5 1.83 22.41 28.13
C LEU A 5 2.87 22.04 27.05
N LYS A 6 3.97 22.80 26.97
CA LYS A 6 5.10 22.54 26.08
C LYS A 6 5.82 21.23 26.37
N MET A 7 5.98 20.86 27.64
CA MET A 7 6.57 19.58 28.04
C MET A 7 5.66 18.41 27.68
N LEU A 8 4.35 18.54 27.92
CA LEU A 8 3.36 17.52 27.56
C LEU A 8 3.29 17.31 26.04
N ALA A 9 3.32 18.39 25.26
CA ALA A 9 3.37 18.31 23.79
C ALA A 9 4.67 17.67 23.27
N LYS A 10 5.81 17.97 23.90
CA LYS A 10 7.11 17.36 23.55
C LYS A 10 7.14 15.86 23.90
N GLU A 11 6.55 15.48 25.03
CA GLU A 11 6.43 14.09 25.46
C GLU A 11 5.48 13.30 24.55
N ALA A 12 4.34 13.87 24.17
CA ALA A 12 3.43 13.29 23.17
C ALA A 12 4.09 13.16 21.79
N LYS A 13 4.81 14.18 21.32
CA LYS A 13 5.59 14.14 20.07
C LYS A 13 6.68 13.07 20.14
N SER A 14 7.36 12.96 21.28
CA SER A 14 8.40 11.95 21.47
C SER A 14 7.80 10.54 21.52
N ARG A 15 6.61 10.35 22.12
CA ARG A 15 5.88 9.07 22.09
C ARG A 15 5.40 8.71 20.69
N MET A 16 4.83 9.66 19.94
CA MET A 16 4.44 9.44 18.54
C MET A 16 5.64 9.07 17.68
N LYS A 17 6.80 9.70 17.91
CA LYS A 17 8.02 9.39 17.18
C LYS A 17 8.60 8.03 17.60
N LYS A 18 8.70 7.75 18.90
CA LYS A 18 9.29 6.50 19.43
C LYS A 18 8.47 5.28 19.06
N GLY A 19 7.16 5.29 19.32
CA GLY A 19 6.29 4.16 19.05
C GLY A 19 6.18 3.85 17.55
N PHE A 20 6.21 4.87 16.69
CA PHE A 20 6.24 4.66 15.24
C PHE A 20 7.52 3.95 14.78
N TRP A 21 8.70 4.39 15.26
CA TRP A 21 9.97 3.76 14.88
C TRP A 21 10.15 2.38 15.51
N GLU A 22 9.73 2.19 16.77
CA GLU A 22 9.74 0.89 17.46
C GLU A 22 8.84 -0.11 16.73
N HIS A 23 7.61 0.29 16.34
CA HIS A 23 6.74 -0.59 15.54
C HIS A 23 7.26 -0.84 14.12
N CYS A 24 7.87 0.16 13.46
CA CYS A 24 8.51 -0.06 12.16
C CYS A 24 9.71 -1.00 12.25
N GLU A 25 10.51 -0.90 13.32
CA GLU A 25 11.66 -1.74 13.57
C GLU A 25 11.23 -3.18 13.88
N GLU A 26 10.20 -3.36 14.72
CA GLU A 26 9.59 -4.67 14.98
C GLU A 26 8.98 -5.30 13.71
N GLU A 27 8.27 -4.50 12.89
CA GLU A 27 7.69 -4.99 11.63
C GLU A 27 8.79 -5.35 10.61
N LEU A 28 9.88 -4.59 10.58
CA LEU A 28 11.05 -4.88 9.75
C LEU A 28 11.75 -6.16 10.21
N ASP A 29 11.99 -6.33 11.50
CA ASP A 29 12.68 -7.50 12.04
C ASP A 29 11.86 -8.79 11.90
N ALA A 30 10.55 -8.71 12.15
CA ALA A 30 9.63 -9.83 11.92
C ALA A 30 9.66 -10.26 10.45
N ARG A 31 9.68 -9.28 9.53
CA ARG A 31 9.69 -9.55 8.09
C ARG A 31 11.05 -9.98 7.55
N ARG A 32 12.17 -9.49 8.12
CA ARG A 32 13.52 -9.97 7.81
C ARG A 32 13.67 -11.45 8.15
N LYS A 33 13.09 -11.88 9.27
CA LYS A 33 13.02 -13.30 9.66
C LYS A 33 12.22 -14.11 8.65
N SER A 34 11.01 -13.66 8.29
CA SER A 34 10.19 -14.35 7.26
C SER A 34 10.85 -14.37 5.87
N ALA A 35 11.58 -13.33 5.47
CA ALA A 35 12.27 -13.28 4.18
C ALA A 35 13.45 -14.26 4.11
N ARG A 36 14.19 -14.44 5.22
CA ARG A 36 15.24 -15.47 5.34
C ARG A 36 14.66 -16.87 5.19
N GLU A 37 13.51 -17.12 5.80
CA GLU A 37 12.80 -18.41 5.71
C GLU A 37 12.26 -18.70 4.31
N GLN A 38 11.87 -17.66 3.57
CA GLN A 38 11.33 -17.77 2.21
C GLN A 38 12.39 -17.64 1.10
N GLY A 39 13.68 -17.49 1.44
CA GLY A 39 14.77 -17.36 0.46
C GLY A 39 14.77 -16.04 -0.33
N ILE A 40 14.07 -15.02 0.17
CA ILE A 40 13.93 -13.71 -0.50
C ILE A 40 15.11 -12.81 -0.10
N SER A 41 15.74 -12.16 -1.08
CA SER A 41 16.89 -11.27 -0.86
C SER A 41 16.53 -10.08 0.05
N GLU A 42 17.22 -9.99 1.20
CA GLU A 42 17.05 -8.93 2.22
C GLU A 42 17.11 -7.51 1.63
N SER A 43 18.02 -7.28 0.67
CA SER A 43 18.22 -5.95 0.05
C SER A 43 17.06 -5.51 -0.87
N LYS A 44 16.24 -6.44 -1.37
CA LYS A 44 15.01 -6.10 -2.13
C LYS A 44 13.87 -5.74 -1.17
N MET A 45 13.78 -6.43 -0.04
CA MET A 45 12.82 -6.16 1.02
C MET A 45 13.08 -4.80 1.68
N GLU A 46 14.34 -4.50 2.03
CA GLU A 46 14.71 -3.20 2.63
C GLU A 46 14.29 -2.03 1.74
N ARG A 47 14.52 -2.10 0.42
CA ARG A 47 14.09 -1.06 -0.52
C ARG A 47 12.58 -0.88 -0.59
N TYR A 48 11.81 -1.96 -0.52
CA TYR A 48 10.34 -1.89 -0.48
C TYR A 48 9.87 -1.20 0.81
N PHE A 49 10.45 -1.55 1.95
CA PHE A 49 10.10 -0.98 3.24
C PHE A 49 10.46 0.49 3.38
N VAL A 50 11.66 0.87 2.93
CA VAL A 50 12.06 2.28 2.88
C VAL A 50 11.06 3.08 2.05
N GLY A 51 10.58 2.54 0.92
CA GLY A 51 9.52 3.15 0.12
C GLY A 51 8.17 3.26 0.85
N LYS A 52 7.72 2.19 1.51
CA LYS A 52 6.46 2.15 2.28
C LYS A 52 6.48 3.14 3.44
N VAL A 53 7.57 3.17 4.22
CA VAL A 53 7.77 4.08 5.34
C VAL A 53 7.91 5.52 4.85
N ALA A 54 8.62 5.76 3.76
CA ALA A 54 8.70 7.09 3.14
C ALA A 54 7.32 7.60 2.67
N GLY A 55 6.49 6.76 2.04
CA GLY A 55 5.12 7.10 1.65
C GLY A 55 4.22 7.40 2.85
N HIS A 56 4.31 6.58 3.90
CA HIS A 56 3.57 6.80 5.14
C HIS A 56 3.99 8.08 5.86
N ILE A 57 5.29 8.39 5.91
CA ILE A 57 5.83 9.64 6.49
C ILE A 57 5.40 10.86 5.67
N ARG A 58 5.27 10.73 4.34
CA ARG A 58 4.75 11.79 3.46
C ARG A 58 3.24 11.99 3.60
N GLY A 59 2.54 11.10 4.30
CA GLY A 59 1.08 11.13 4.41
C GLY A 59 0.37 10.75 3.11
N GLU A 60 1.05 10.00 2.22
CA GLU A 60 0.42 9.44 1.03
C GLU A 60 -0.57 8.36 1.49
N THR A 61 -1.83 8.75 1.64
CA THR A 61 -2.93 7.80 1.82
C THR A 61 -2.97 6.90 0.59
N PRO A 62 -3.08 5.58 0.76
CA PRO A 62 -3.20 4.68 -0.38
C PRO A 62 -4.39 5.12 -1.23
N ASP A 63 -4.15 5.34 -2.53
CA ASP A 63 -5.18 5.73 -3.51
C ASP A 63 -6.41 4.82 -3.33
N ASP A 64 -7.60 5.41 -3.23
CA ASP A 64 -8.87 4.68 -3.08
C ASP A 64 -9.05 3.64 -4.20
N PHE A 65 -8.50 3.93 -5.37
CA PHE A 65 -8.41 2.98 -6.48
C PHE A 65 -7.59 1.75 -6.13
N TYR A 66 -6.40 1.94 -5.57
CA TYR A 66 -5.52 0.85 -5.15
C TYR A 66 -6.17 -0.03 -4.08
N LEU A 67 -6.88 0.58 -3.11
CA LEU A 67 -7.59 -0.16 -2.07
C LEU A 67 -8.71 -1.03 -2.66
N LYS A 68 -9.48 -0.51 -3.62
CA LYS A 68 -10.48 -1.31 -4.35
C LYS A 68 -9.85 -2.48 -5.10
N VAL A 69 -8.77 -2.24 -5.83
CA VAL A 69 -8.04 -3.30 -6.55
C VAL A 69 -7.49 -4.36 -5.58
N LYS A 70 -6.87 -3.93 -4.49
CA LYS A 70 -6.33 -4.81 -3.45
C LYS A 70 -7.41 -5.68 -2.82
N LYS A 71 -8.57 -5.11 -2.50
CA LYS A 71 -9.72 -5.86 -1.95
C LYS A 71 -10.20 -6.92 -2.95
N MET A 72 -10.41 -6.53 -4.20
CA MET A 72 -10.85 -7.45 -5.26
C MET A 72 -9.86 -8.61 -5.47
N LEU A 73 -8.57 -8.31 -5.53
CA LEU A 73 -7.53 -9.34 -5.69
C LEU A 73 -7.43 -10.29 -4.49
N LEU A 74 -7.77 -9.83 -3.28
CA LEU A 74 -7.80 -10.66 -2.08
C LEU A 74 -9.05 -11.55 -1.98
N GLU A 75 -10.21 -11.05 -2.42
CA GLU A 75 -11.49 -11.77 -2.35
C GLU A 75 -11.67 -12.75 -3.52
N GLU A 76 -11.35 -12.32 -4.74
CA GLU A 76 -11.71 -13.04 -5.97
C GLU A 76 -10.50 -13.45 -6.83
N GLY A 77 -9.31 -12.89 -6.55
CA GLY A 77 -8.11 -13.13 -7.35
C GLY A 77 -8.08 -12.33 -8.66
N GLU A 78 -7.21 -12.74 -9.59
CA GLU A 78 -7.11 -12.10 -10.91
C GLU A 78 -8.32 -12.45 -11.77
N VAL A 79 -9.29 -11.54 -11.84
CA VAL A 79 -10.50 -11.69 -12.66
C VAL A 79 -10.34 -11.04 -14.04
N SER A 80 -10.83 -11.69 -15.09
CA SER A 80 -10.74 -11.21 -16.47
C SER A 80 -11.57 -9.95 -16.73
N ASP A 81 -12.59 -9.69 -15.91
CA ASP A 81 -13.48 -8.52 -15.98
C ASP A 81 -13.08 -7.39 -15.00
N ALA A 82 -11.87 -7.42 -14.44
CA ALA A 82 -11.40 -6.45 -13.45
C ALA A 82 -11.59 -4.99 -13.91
N ILE A 83 -11.26 -4.69 -15.17
CA ILE A 83 -11.40 -3.34 -15.73
C ILE A 83 -12.87 -2.92 -15.78
N GLY A 84 -13.79 -3.83 -16.14
CA GLY A 84 -15.23 -3.54 -16.18
C GLY A 84 -15.80 -3.23 -14.79
N ARG A 85 -15.31 -3.91 -13.75
CA ARG A 85 -15.71 -3.67 -12.36
C ARG A 85 -15.12 -2.40 -11.75
N LEU A 86 -13.93 -2.03 -12.19
CA LEU A 86 -13.25 -0.81 -11.77
C LEU A 86 -13.72 0.42 -12.53
N THR A 87 -14.37 0.21 -13.69
CA THR A 87 -14.94 1.28 -14.51
C THR A 87 -16.11 1.91 -13.77
N ASP A 88 -16.05 3.23 -13.63
CA ASP A 88 -17.19 4.02 -13.20
C ASP A 88 -18.21 4.06 -14.34
N GLN A 89 -19.28 3.28 -14.22
CA GLN A 89 -20.29 3.13 -15.26
C GLN A 89 -21.06 4.44 -15.52
N GLU A 90 -21.26 5.27 -14.50
CA GLU A 90 -21.98 6.54 -14.63
C GLU A 90 -21.14 7.54 -15.39
N TYR A 91 -19.86 7.68 -15.02
CA TYR A 91 -18.93 8.54 -15.75
C TYR A 91 -18.68 8.03 -17.16
N TYR A 92 -18.43 6.72 -17.31
CA TYR A 92 -18.17 6.10 -18.62
C TYR A 92 -19.33 6.28 -19.59
N ALA A 93 -20.58 6.24 -19.13
CA ALA A 93 -21.75 6.46 -19.97
C ALA A 93 -21.80 7.87 -20.58
N THR A 94 -21.27 8.88 -19.88
CA THR A 94 -21.24 10.28 -20.35
C THR A 94 -20.17 10.55 -21.42
N LEU A 95 -19.17 9.67 -21.53
CA LEU A 95 -18.02 9.85 -22.43
C LEU A 95 -18.36 9.49 -23.89
N THR A 96 -17.70 10.20 -24.80
CA THR A 96 -17.70 9.86 -26.24
C THR A 96 -16.91 8.58 -26.51
N TYR A 97 -17.05 8.00 -27.71
CA TYR A 97 -16.35 6.76 -28.06
C TYR A 97 -14.82 6.87 -27.93
N GLU A 98 -14.23 7.99 -28.37
CA GLU A 98 -12.77 8.22 -28.29
C GLU A 98 -12.31 8.38 -26.84
N GLU A 99 -13.09 9.08 -26.03
CA GLU A 99 -12.81 9.26 -24.59
C GLU A 99 -12.97 7.94 -23.82
N LYS A 100 -13.94 7.10 -24.20
CA LYS A 100 -14.11 5.75 -23.66
C LYS A 100 -12.90 4.88 -23.96
N GLN A 101 -12.36 4.91 -25.18
CA GLN A 101 -11.15 4.16 -25.51
C GLN A 101 -9.96 4.63 -24.68
N ARG A 102 -9.77 5.95 -24.54
CA ARG A 102 -8.70 6.52 -23.72
C ARG A 102 -8.85 6.14 -22.24
N TYR A 103 -10.06 6.29 -21.70
CA TYR A 103 -10.38 5.93 -20.32
C TYR A 103 -10.09 4.45 -20.05
N THR A 104 -10.51 3.54 -20.92
CA THR A 104 -10.24 2.10 -20.76
C THR A 104 -8.73 1.81 -20.76
N LEU A 105 -7.96 2.47 -21.62
CA LEU A 105 -6.50 2.29 -21.67
C LEU A 105 -5.84 2.79 -20.38
N GLU A 106 -6.14 4.03 -19.95
CA GLU A 106 -5.62 4.59 -18.71
C GLU A 106 -6.00 3.74 -17.49
N LEU A 107 -7.24 3.26 -17.43
CA LEU A 107 -7.71 2.39 -16.37
C LEU A 107 -6.95 1.06 -16.32
N SER A 108 -6.63 0.49 -17.49
CA SER A 108 -5.85 -0.74 -17.60
C SER A 108 -4.40 -0.54 -17.14
N GLU A 109 -3.77 0.57 -17.48
CA GLU A 109 -2.42 0.91 -17.00
C GLU A 109 -2.39 1.07 -15.49
N ARG A 110 -3.35 1.83 -14.93
CA ARG A 110 -3.49 2.02 -13.47
C ARG A 110 -3.73 0.69 -12.76
N TYR A 111 -4.56 -0.18 -13.33
CA TYR A 111 -4.78 -1.52 -12.79
C TYR A 111 -3.51 -2.37 -12.79
N LEU A 112 -2.74 -2.36 -13.89
CA LEU A 112 -1.46 -3.08 -13.97
C LEU A 112 -0.44 -2.57 -12.95
N GLU A 113 -0.38 -1.26 -12.72
CA GLU A 113 0.47 -0.67 -11.69
C GLU A 113 0.04 -1.10 -10.29
N ALA A 114 -1.27 -1.03 -10.00
CA ALA A 114 -1.85 -1.51 -8.75
C ALA A 114 -1.58 -3.00 -8.53
N LEU A 115 -1.68 -3.82 -9.58
CA LEU A 115 -1.41 -5.25 -9.53
C LEU A 115 0.08 -5.55 -9.33
N LYS A 116 1.00 -4.82 -9.98
CA LYS A 116 2.44 -4.92 -9.71
C LYS A 116 2.77 -4.57 -8.27
N ARG A 117 2.17 -3.48 -7.77
CA ARG A 117 2.30 -3.07 -6.37
C ARG A 117 1.78 -4.18 -5.46
N PHE A 118 0.55 -4.65 -5.66
CA PHE A 118 -0.05 -5.72 -4.89
C PHE A 118 0.77 -7.01 -4.91
N LYS A 119 1.24 -7.49 -6.07
CA LYS A 119 2.11 -8.68 -6.16
C LYS A 119 3.38 -8.51 -5.33
N LYS A 120 3.99 -7.33 -5.40
CA LYS A 120 5.15 -6.99 -4.57
C LYS A 120 4.78 -6.99 -3.09
N GLU A 121 3.68 -6.37 -2.69
CA GLU A 121 3.23 -6.40 -1.28
C GLU A 121 2.92 -7.85 -0.83
N TYR A 122 2.24 -8.63 -1.66
CA TYR A 122 1.83 -10.02 -1.41
C TYR A 122 3.04 -10.94 -1.25
N GLU A 123 4.04 -10.84 -2.12
CA GLU A 123 5.31 -11.58 -2.03
C GLU A 123 6.03 -11.30 -0.69
N PHE A 124 5.93 -10.08 -0.16
CA PHE A 124 6.54 -9.72 1.13
C PHE A 124 5.61 -9.85 2.36
N GLU A 125 4.29 -9.99 2.17
CA GLU A 125 3.27 -10.04 3.24
C GLU A 125 2.66 -11.44 3.47
N GLN A 126 2.87 -12.39 2.56
CA GLN A 126 2.41 -13.78 2.71
C GLN A 126 3.08 -14.56 3.86
N GLY A 127 4.04 -13.99 4.58
CA GLY A 127 4.51 -14.54 5.87
C GLY A 127 3.46 -14.52 7.00
N LYS A 128 2.27 -13.96 6.80
CA LYS A 128 1.20 -13.89 7.83
C LYS A 128 0.22 -15.07 7.84
N ARG A 129 0.48 -16.16 7.13
CA ARG A 129 -0.32 -17.40 7.23
C ARG A 129 0.56 -18.62 7.51
N SER A 130 1.08 -18.70 8.73
CA SER A 130 1.31 -19.96 9.46
C SER A 130 1.42 -19.66 10.95
#